data_AF-A0A7C7RI34-F1
#
_entry.id   AF-A0A7C7RI34-F1
#
_cell.length_a   1.000
_cell.length_b   1.000
_cell.length_c   1.000
_cell.angle_alpha   90.00
_cell.angle_beta   90.00
_cell.angle_gamma   90.00
#
_symmetry.space_group_name_H-M   'P 1'
#
loop_
_entity.id
_entity.type
_entity.pdbx_description
1 polymer ?
#
loop_
_entity_poly.entity_id
_entity_poly.type
_entity_poly.pdbx_seq_one_letter_code
_entity_poly.pdbx_strand_id
1 'polypeptide(L)'
;MRYSLVADAYEKIEGTTKRLEMTDYLVDLLKKTPPDLIDKVVYLTQGKLYPDYLGVEIGIAEKLAIRAVARAAGRSEKEIFNDLRVTGDLGETSQKFLQNRLQASLFHKPLTVNTVYQTLDKMARTTGSGSMDQKINLLAGLLIDATPKEAKYIIRTVTGKLRLGIADMTVLDALAIAYGEGKKAREALERAYNISSDLGKVARVLVTEGIEGVKEFKVSVGNPIRPMLAERLSSSKEILEKLGGICIAEYKYDGERIQAHKDRKNVILFSRRLENI
;
A
#
# COMPACT_ATOMS: atom_id res chain seq x y z
N MET A 1 -18.26 2.37 -0.38
CA MET A 1 -17.64 3.29 0.59
C MET A 1 -17.11 4.54 -0.13
N ARG A 2 -17.38 5.75 0.40
CA ARG A 2 -16.83 7.01 -0.14
C ARG A 2 -15.32 7.11 0.16
N TYR A 3 -14.54 7.66 -0.76
CA TYR A 3 -13.10 7.82 -0.58
C TYR A 3 -12.76 8.89 0.48
N SER A 4 -13.66 9.86 0.70
CA SER A 4 -13.53 10.86 1.77
C SER A 4 -13.27 10.25 3.15
N LEU A 5 -13.86 9.09 3.48
CA LEU A 5 -13.61 8.40 4.76
C LEU A 5 -12.16 7.92 4.90
N VAL A 6 -11.54 7.50 3.78
CA VAL A 6 -10.12 7.12 3.73
C VAL A 6 -9.26 8.37 3.90
N ALA A 7 -9.57 9.45 3.17
CA ALA A 7 -8.86 10.72 3.27
C ALA A 7 -8.93 11.34 4.68
N ASP A 8 -10.10 11.26 5.35
CA ASP A 8 -10.28 11.72 6.73
C ASP A 8 -9.45 10.89 7.73
N ALA A 9 -9.37 9.57 7.53
CA ALA A 9 -8.50 8.73 8.34
C ALA A 9 -7.02 9.08 8.14
N TYR A 10 -6.60 9.34 6.91
CA TYR A 10 -5.22 9.72 6.60
C TYR A 10 -4.84 11.05 7.24
N GLU A 11 -5.73 12.04 7.23
CA GLU A 11 -5.50 13.33 7.89
C GLU A 11 -5.33 13.18 9.41
N LYS A 12 -6.15 12.34 10.05
CA LYS A 12 -6.00 12.04 11.48
C LYS A 12 -4.69 11.33 11.79
N ILE A 13 -4.28 10.38 10.95
CA ILE A 13 -3.03 9.62 11.11
C ILE A 13 -1.82 10.53 10.91
N GLU A 14 -1.83 11.38 9.89
CA GLU A 14 -0.79 12.38 9.63
C GLU A 14 -0.66 13.38 10.79
N GLY A 15 -1.77 13.69 11.47
CA GLY A 15 -1.82 14.61 12.61
C GLY A 15 -1.30 14.05 13.94
N THR A 16 -0.87 12.78 14.01
CA THR A 16 -0.36 12.18 15.25
C THR A 16 1.00 11.49 15.03
N THR A 17 1.83 11.50 16.07
CA THR A 17 3.10 10.75 16.13
C THR A 17 2.99 9.52 17.01
N LYS A 18 1.86 9.32 17.70
CA LYS A 18 1.66 8.23 18.65
C LYS A 18 1.15 6.98 17.94
N ARG A 19 1.92 5.89 18.03
CA ARG A 19 1.58 4.61 17.39
C ARG A 19 0.23 4.02 17.81
N LEU A 20 -0.17 4.19 19.07
CA LEU A 20 -1.47 3.71 19.56
C LEU A 20 -2.62 4.49 18.91
N GLU A 21 -2.56 5.82 18.87
CA GLU A 21 -3.58 6.64 18.21
C GLU A 21 -3.67 6.35 16.70
N MET A 22 -2.52 6.19 16.02
CA MET A 22 -2.49 5.75 14.61
C MET A 22 -3.22 4.41 14.41
N THR A 23 -2.97 3.46 15.32
CA THR A 23 -3.61 2.14 15.28
C THR A 23 -5.12 2.27 15.49
N ASP A 24 -5.57 3.11 16.42
CA ASP A 24 -6.99 3.35 16.69
C ASP A 24 -7.71 3.98 15.49
N TYR A 25 -7.09 4.96 14.83
CA TYR A 25 -7.63 5.54 13.59
C TYR A 25 -7.71 4.52 12.45
N LEU A 26 -6.71 3.63 12.35
CA LEU A 26 -6.73 2.56 11.37
C LEU A 26 -7.83 1.54 11.68
N VAL A 27 -8.02 1.18 12.95
CA VAL A 27 -9.12 0.30 13.40
C VAL A 27 -10.48 0.90 13.03
N ASP A 28 -10.70 2.18 13.29
CA ASP A 28 -11.95 2.88 12.93
C ASP A 28 -12.20 2.86 11.41
N LEU A 29 -11.16 3.11 10.60
CA LEU A 29 -11.23 3.02 9.15
C LEU A 29 -11.59 1.59 8.69
N LEU A 30 -10.91 0.58 9.21
CA LEU A 30 -11.12 -0.82 8.82
C LEU A 30 -12.52 -1.31 9.20
N LYS A 31 -13.06 -0.92 10.37
CA LYS A 31 -14.44 -1.26 10.78
C LYS A 31 -15.52 -0.62 9.91
N LYS A 32 -15.25 0.57 9.34
CA LYS A 32 -16.15 1.26 8.40
C LYS A 32 -16.01 0.76 6.97
N THR A 33 -15.02 -0.08 6.70
CA THR A 33 -14.73 -0.60 5.35
C THR A 33 -15.57 -1.85 5.08
N PRO A 34 -16.37 -1.86 4.00
CA PRO A 34 -17.09 -3.06 3.57
C PRO A 34 -16.15 -4.24 3.29
N PRO A 35 -16.55 -5.49 3.57
CA PRO A 35 -15.72 -6.68 3.36
C PRO A 35 -15.12 -6.82 1.96
N ASP A 36 -15.86 -6.42 0.91
CA ASP A 36 -15.44 -6.49 -0.49
C ASP A 36 -14.39 -5.43 -0.89
N LEU A 37 -14.08 -4.50 0.00
CA LEU A 37 -13.12 -3.42 -0.22
C LEU A 37 -11.92 -3.48 0.74
N ILE A 38 -11.91 -4.40 1.71
CA ILE A 38 -10.90 -4.41 2.78
C ILE A 38 -9.49 -4.63 2.22
N ASP A 39 -9.36 -5.51 1.22
CA ASP A 39 -8.09 -5.80 0.54
C ASP A 39 -7.53 -4.55 -0.16
N LYS A 40 -8.40 -3.78 -0.81
CA LYS A 40 -8.05 -2.51 -1.48
C LYS A 40 -7.66 -1.44 -0.46
N VAL A 41 -8.46 -1.23 0.59
CA VAL A 41 -8.22 -0.18 1.60
C VAL A 41 -6.91 -0.42 2.32
N VAL A 42 -6.63 -1.68 2.69
CA VAL A 42 -5.36 -2.08 3.30
C VAL A 42 -4.17 -1.63 2.46
N TYR A 43 -4.13 -1.94 1.16
CA TYR A 43 -3.02 -1.51 0.31
C TYR A 43 -2.99 0.00 0.07
N LEU A 44 -4.15 0.63 -0.10
CA LEU A 44 -4.22 2.09 -0.25
C LEU A 44 -3.63 2.80 0.96
N THR A 45 -3.82 2.29 2.19
CA THR A 45 -3.23 2.89 3.41
C THR A 45 -1.70 2.82 3.43
N GLN A 46 -1.13 1.90 2.66
CA GLN A 46 0.32 1.77 2.46
C GLN A 46 0.81 2.55 1.23
N GLY A 47 -0.08 3.24 0.52
CA GLY A 47 0.24 3.93 -0.73
C GLY A 47 0.47 2.98 -1.92
N LYS A 48 -0.07 1.75 -1.85
CA LYS A 48 0.06 0.69 -2.85
C LYS A 48 -1.31 0.25 -3.35
N LEU A 49 -1.35 -0.55 -4.42
CA LEU A 49 -2.56 -1.26 -4.86
C LEU A 49 -2.49 -2.76 -4.63
N TYR A 50 -1.27 -3.28 -4.58
CA TYR A 50 -0.96 -4.70 -4.66
C TYR A 50 0.22 -5.03 -3.75
N PRO A 51 0.39 -6.31 -3.37
CA PRO A 51 1.63 -6.78 -2.78
C PRO A 51 2.83 -6.57 -3.72
N ASP A 52 4.01 -6.34 -3.14
CA ASP A 52 5.24 -6.00 -3.88
C ASP A 52 5.64 -7.07 -4.89
N TYR A 53 5.36 -8.34 -4.61
CA TYR A 53 5.72 -9.46 -5.48
C TYR A 53 4.96 -9.50 -6.81
N LEU A 54 3.88 -8.74 -6.96
CA LEU A 54 3.18 -8.59 -8.23
C LEU A 54 3.87 -7.59 -9.18
N GLY A 55 4.84 -6.78 -8.69
CA GLY A 55 5.60 -5.84 -9.51
C GLY A 55 4.77 -4.70 -10.12
N VAL A 56 3.56 -4.44 -9.59
CA VAL A 56 2.68 -3.40 -10.11
C VAL A 56 2.92 -2.09 -9.36
N GLU A 57 3.56 -1.13 -10.03
CA GLU A 57 3.81 0.21 -9.50
C GLU A 57 2.82 1.23 -10.09
N ILE A 58 2.25 2.06 -9.22
CA ILE A 58 1.42 3.20 -9.63
C ILE A 58 2.30 4.34 -10.19
N GLY A 59 3.51 4.46 -9.64
CA GLY A 59 4.35 5.66 -9.63
C GLY A 59 4.35 6.45 -10.93
N ILE A 60 3.98 7.72 -10.84
CA ILE A 60 4.17 8.69 -11.93
C ILE A 60 5.21 9.72 -11.53
N ALA A 61 5.98 10.19 -12.51
CA ALA A 61 6.92 11.28 -12.29
C ALA A 61 6.17 12.55 -11.80
N GLU A 62 6.77 13.28 -10.87
CA GLU A 62 6.16 14.49 -10.28
C GLU A 62 5.75 15.52 -11.34
N LYS A 63 6.54 15.65 -12.41
CA LYS A 63 6.22 16.51 -13.57
C LYS A 63 4.93 16.10 -14.30
N LEU A 64 4.58 14.81 -14.32
CA LEU A 64 3.30 14.33 -14.88
C LEU A 64 2.14 14.64 -13.93
N ALA A 65 2.37 14.51 -12.61
CA ALA A 65 1.38 14.86 -11.60
C ALA A 65 1.04 16.36 -11.62
N ILE A 66 2.05 17.24 -11.73
CA ILE A 66 1.88 18.70 -11.88
C ILE A 66 0.96 19.03 -13.06
N ARG A 67 1.17 18.37 -14.21
CA ARG A 67 0.32 18.52 -15.40
C ARG A 67 -1.13 18.15 -15.14
N ALA A 68 -1.37 17.04 -14.45
CA ALA A 68 -2.71 16.60 -14.10
C ALA A 68 -3.42 17.57 -13.14
N VAL A 69 -2.69 18.07 -12.13
CA VAL A 69 -3.19 19.06 -11.16
C VAL A 69 -3.53 20.39 -11.86
N ALA A 70 -2.63 20.88 -12.72
CA ALA A 70 -2.85 22.10 -13.50
C ALA A 70 -4.14 22.01 -14.33
N ARG A 71 -4.33 20.88 -15.03
CA ARG A 71 -5.54 20.62 -15.81
C ARG A 71 -6.80 20.54 -14.94
N ALA A 72 -6.76 19.85 -13.80
CA ALA A 72 -7.91 19.71 -12.91
C ALA A 72 -8.28 21.03 -12.20
N ALA A 73 -7.30 21.87 -11.88
CA ALA A 73 -7.52 23.18 -11.24
C ALA A 73 -7.87 24.30 -12.23
N GLY A 74 -7.63 24.09 -13.54
CA GLY A 74 -7.74 25.11 -14.57
C GLY A 74 -6.64 26.17 -14.49
N ARG A 75 -5.43 25.81 -14.06
CA ARG A 75 -4.28 26.71 -13.85
C ARG A 75 -3.12 26.35 -14.76
N SER A 76 -2.12 27.21 -14.85
CA SER A 76 -0.87 26.89 -15.56
C SER A 76 0.04 25.97 -14.74
N GLU A 77 0.82 25.11 -15.42
CA GLU A 77 1.83 24.28 -14.75
C GLU A 77 2.86 25.11 -13.97
N LYS A 78 3.15 26.33 -14.45
CA LYS A 78 4.08 27.26 -13.80
C LYS A 78 3.57 27.73 -12.44
N GLU A 79 2.28 27.99 -12.30
CA GLU A 79 1.67 28.36 -11.01
C GLU A 79 1.77 27.20 -10.00
N ILE A 80 1.41 25.99 -10.44
CA ILE A 80 1.50 24.78 -9.60
C ILE A 80 2.94 24.53 -9.16
N PHE A 81 3.89 24.63 -10.10
CA PHE A 81 5.31 24.42 -9.82
C PHE A 81 5.88 25.48 -8.85
N ASN A 82 5.51 26.74 -9.01
CA ASN A 82 5.96 27.81 -8.11
C ASN A 82 5.46 27.60 -6.69
N ASP A 83 4.20 27.21 -6.52
CA ASP A 83 3.64 26.88 -5.21
C ASP A 83 4.28 25.64 -4.60
N LEU A 84 4.51 24.58 -5.40
CA LEU A 84 5.22 23.38 -4.96
C LEU A 84 6.61 23.68 -4.38
N ARG A 85 7.33 24.66 -4.94
CA ARG A 85 8.63 25.08 -4.39
C ARG A 85 8.52 25.73 -3.01
N VAL A 86 7.36 26.29 -2.68
CA VAL A 86 7.08 26.91 -1.38
C VAL A 86 6.56 25.87 -0.39
N THR A 87 5.60 25.03 -0.79
CA THR A 87 5.00 24.01 0.09
C THR A 87 5.92 22.81 0.31
N GLY A 88 6.74 22.44 -0.68
CA GLY A 88 7.55 21.23 -0.67
C GLY A 88 6.77 19.92 -0.86
N ASP A 89 5.44 20.00 -0.95
CA ASP A 89 4.54 18.85 -1.08
C ASP A 89 3.45 19.09 -2.13
N LEU A 90 3.46 18.25 -3.18
CA LEU A 90 2.49 18.39 -4.26
C LEU A 90 1.07 18.05 -3.79
N GLY A 91 0.91 17.24 -2.74
CA GLY A 91 -0.40 16.95 -2.14
C GLY A 91 -1.06 18.22 -1.59
N GLU A 92 -0.35 18.96 -0.75
CA GLU A 92 -0.81 20.23 -0.17
C GLU A 92 -1.04 21.30 -1.24
N THR A 93 -0.12 21.43 -2.20
CA THR A 93 -0.32 22.30 -3.37
C THR A 93 -1.60 21.92 -4.11
N SER A 94 -1.85 20.64 -4.35
CA SER A 94 -3.06 20.17 -5.04
C SER A 94 -4.31 20.51 -4.26
N GLN A 95 -4.33 20.29 -2.94
CA GLN A 95 -5.45 20.69 -2.08
C GLN A 95 -5.74 22.19 -2.18
N LYS A 96 -4.71 23.03 -2.08
CA LYS A 96 -4.83 24.49 -2.17
C LYS A 96 -5.42 24.94 -3.51
N PHE A 97 -4.94 24.40 -4.62
CA PHE A 97 -5.41 24.80 -5.96
C PHE A 97 -6.80 24.27 -6.28
N LEU A 98 -7.16 23.07 -5.82
CA LEU A 98 -8.49 22.51 -6.05
C LEU A 98 -9.57 23.12 -5.16
N GLN A 99 -9.19 23.71 -4.03
CA GLN A 99 -10.09 24.53 -3.21
C GLN A 99 -10.51 25.82 -3.94
N ASN A 100 -9.61 26.39 -4.75
CA ASN A 100 -9.82 27.63 -5.50
C ASN A 100 -9.81 27.39 -7.03
N ARG A 101 -10.42 26.29 -7.47
CA ARG A 101 -10.44 25.90 -8.90
C ARG A 101 -11.19 26.95 -9.73
N LEU A 102 -10.67 27.29 -10.91
CA LEU A 102 -11.32 28.29 -11.79
C LEU A 102 -12.57 27.76 -12.49
N GLN A 103 -12.58 26.46 -12.78
CA GLN A 103 -13.69 25.79 -13.44
C GLN A 103 -14.36 24.87 -12.43
N ALA A 104 -15.52 25.29 -11.93
CA ALA A 104 -16.39 24.41 -11.17
C ALA A 104 -17.05 23.42 -12.13
N SER A 105 -16.91 22.12 -11.85
CA SER A 105 -17.72 21.13 -12.56
C SER A 105 -19.18 21.32 -12.17
N LEU A 106 -20.07 21.44 -13.15
CA LEU A 106 -21.52 21.50 -12.94
C LEU A 106 -22.09 20.22 -12.30
N PHE A 107 -21.37 19.10 -12.46
CA PHE A 107 -21.72 17.81 -11.88
C PHE A 107 -20.49 17.20 -11.21
N HIS A 108 -20.58 16.96 -9.90
CA HIS A 108 -19.55 16.30 -9.13
C HIS A 108 -20.05 14.93 -8.69
N LYS A 109 -19.36 13.87 -9.10
CA LYS A 109 -19.67 12.53 -8.62
C LYS A 109 -18.74 12.21 -7.45
N PRO A 110 -19.24 12.08 -6.20
CA PRO A 110 -18.38 11.78 -5.07
C PRO A 110 -17.54 10.53 -5.30
N LEU A 111 -16.23 10.62 -5.07
CA LEU A 111 -15.33 9.50 -5.26
C LEU A 111 -15.65 8.35 -4.31
N THR A 112 -15.55 7.14 -4.85
CA THR A 112 -15.60 5.91 -4.07
C THR A 112 -14.22 5.27 -4.04
N VAL A 113 -13.94 4.47 -3.00
CA VAL A 113 -12.70 3.68 -2.92
C VAL A 113 -12.52 2.84 -4.18
N ASN A 114 -13.59 2.24 -4.69
CA ASN A 114 -13.52 1.42 -5.90
C ASN A 114 -13.18 2.23 -7.16
N THR A 115 -13.76 3.43 -7.32
CA THR A 115 -13.45 4.32 -8.45
C THR A 115 -11.99 4.78 -8.42
N VAL A 116 -11.49 5.17 -7.24
CA VAL A 116 -10.08 5.54 -7.06
C VAL A 116 -9.17 4.35 -7.37
N TYR A 117 -9.40 3.20 -6.73
CA TYR A 117 -8.59 1.99 -6.92
C TYR A 117 -8.54 1.56 -8.39
N GLN A 118 -9.70 1.48 -9.07
CA GLN A 118 -9.77 1.07 -10.48
C GLN A 118 -9.06 2.06 -11.41
N THR A 119 -9.15 3.37 -11.11
CA THR A 119 -8.46 4.39 -11.92
C THR A 119 -6.95 4.29 -11.74
N LEU A 120 -6.49 4.13 -10.49
CA LEU A 120 -5.08 3.94 -10.19
C LEU A 120 -4.52 2.63 -10.78
N ASP A 121 -5.29 1.54 -10.74
CA ASP A 121 -4.92 0.27 -11.36
C ASP A 121 -4.80 0.39 -12.88
N LYS A 122 -5.78 1.04 -13.52
CA LYS A 122 -5.73 1.34 -14.96
C LYS A 122 -4.49 2.17 -15.30
N MET A 123 -4.14 3.15 -14.48
CA MET A 123 -2.92 3.94 -14.65
C MET A 123 -1.66 3.08 -14.51
N ALA A 124 -1.57 2.22 -13.49
CA ALA A 124 -0.42 1.35 -13.27
C ALA A 124 -0.19 0.39 -14.45
N ARG A 125 -1.27 -0.14 -15.03
CA ARG A 125 -1.23 -1.08 -16.17
C ARG A 125 -1.06 -0.42 -17.54
N THR A 126 -1.21 0.91 -17.63
CA THR A 126 -1.06 1.63 -18.89
C THR A 126 0.43 1.74 -19.27
N THR A 127 0.82 1.09 -20.38
CA THR A 127 2.19 1.07 -20.92
C THR A 127 2.20 1.35 -22.43
N GLY A 128 3.38 1.54 -23.02
CA GLY A 128 3.55 1.78 -24.46
C GLY A 128 3.44 3.25 -24.89
N SER A 129 3.34 3.47 -26.21
CA SER A 129 3.25 4.81 -26.80
C SER A 129 1.96 5.52 -26.37
N GLY A 130 2.04 6.81 -26.03
CA GLY A 130 0.90 7.60 -25.53
C GLY A 130 0.49 7.30 -24.08
N SER A 131 1.15 6.36 -23.40
CA SER A 131 0.83 5.98 -22.02
C SER A 131 0.91 7.16 -21.04
N MET A 132 1.89 8.06 -21.23
CA MET A 132 2.06 9.24 -20.39
C MET A 132 0.83 10.15 -20.42
N ASP A 133 0.33 10.49 -21.62
CA ASP A 133 -0.84 11.35 -21.77
C ASP A 133 -2.11 10.69 -21.25
N GLN A 134 -2.26 9.38 -21.46
CA GLN A 134 -3.35 8.61 -20.89
C GLN A 134 -3.33 8.62 -19.35
N LYS A 135 -2.15 8.46 -18.72
CA LYS A 135 -2.00 8.56 -17.26
C LYS A 135 -2.36 9.96 -16.74
N ILE A 136 -1.93 11.03 -17.44
CA ILE A 136 -2.29 12.41 -17.10
C ILE A 136 -3.81 12.59 -17.20
N ASN A 137 -4.44 12.10 -18.26
CA ASN A 137 -5.89 12.21 -18.48
C ASN A 137 -6.69 11.49 -17.38
N LEU A 138 -6.29 10.27 -17.03
CA LEU A 138 -6.92 9.48 -15.97
C LEU A 138 -6.80 10.18 -14.61
N LEU A 139 -5.60 10.66 -14.26
CA LEU A 139 -5.38 11.38 -13.01
C LEU A 139 -6.14 12.71 -12.96
N ALA A 140 -6.08 13.51 -14.03
CA ALA A 140 -6.82 14.77 -14.11
C ALA A 140 -8.33 14.55 -13.98
N GLY A 141 -8.87 13.52 -14.66
CA GLY A 141 -10.27 13.12 -14.54
C GLY A 141 -10.66 12.76 -13.11
N LEU A 142 -9.83 11.97 -12.43
CA LEU A 142 -10.04 11.62 -11.03
C LEU A 142 -10.02 12.83 -10.09
N LEU A 143 -9.12 13.79 -10.34
CA LEU A 143 -8.96 15.00 -9.53
C LEU A 143 -10.10 16.02 -9.72
N ILE A 144 -10.74 16.06 -10.89
CA ILE A 144 -11.92 16.92 -11.12
C ILE A 144 -13.05 16.53 -10.15
N ASP A 145 -13.27 15.23 -9.97
CA ASP A 145 -14.26 14.66 -9.05
C ASP A 145 -13.75 14.53 -7.59
N ALA A 146 -12.53 14.98 -7.28
CA ALA A 146 -12.00 14.95 -5.92
C ALA A 146 -12.39 16.21 -5.13
N THR A 147 -12.66 16.02 -3.84
CA THR A 147 -12.56 17.10 -2.86
C THR A 147 -11.09 17.51 -2.67
N PRO A 148 -10.80 18.74 -2.20
CA PRO A 148 -9.42 19.18 -1.97
C PRO A 148 -8.59 18.22 -1.10
N LYS A 149 -9.19 17.65 -0.05
CA LYS A 149 -8.55 16.69 0.84
C LYS A 149 -8.27 15.36 0.14
N GLU A 150 -9.23 14.82 -0.60
CA GLU A 150 -9.03 13.59 -1.38
C GLU A 150 -7.91 13.77 -2.41
N ALA A 151 -7.84 14.93 -3.06
CA ALA A 151 -6.80 15.26 -4.03
C ALA A 151 -5.39 15.24 -3.42
N LYS A 152 -5.21 15.79 -2.19
CA LYS A 152 -3.94 15.70 -1.45
C LYS A 152 -3.44 14.27 -1.38
N TYR A 153 -4.29 13.37 -0.90
CA TYR A 153 -3.90 11.98 -0.66
C TYR A 153 -3.80 11.14 -1.94
N ILE A 154 -4.61 11.42 -2.96
CA ILE A 154 -4.45 10.80 -4.29
C ILE A 154 -3.09 11.17 -4.87
N ILE A 155 -2.72 12.46 -4.84
CA ILE A 155 -1.44 12.95 -5.38
C ILE A 155 -0.26 12.36 -4.64
N ARG A 156 -0.31 12.34 -3.30
CA ARG A 156 0.76 11.70 -2.52
C ARG A 156 0.85 10.20 -2.79
N THR A 157 -0.27 9.51 -3.05
CA THR A 157 -0.26 8.09 -3.42
C THR A 157 0.42 7.86 -4.77
N VAL A 158 0.02 8.58 -5.83
CA VAL A 158 0.57 8.37 -7.18
C VAL A 158 2.03 8.83 -7.34
N THR A 159 2.49 9.72 -6.47
CA THR A 159 3.89 10.18 -6.44
C THR A 159 4.77 9.40 -5.46
N GLY A 160 4.22 8.40 -4.74
CA GLY A 160 4.96 7.61 -3.74
C GLY A 160 5.34 8.40 -2.47
N LYS A 161 4.62 9.50 -2.19
CA LYS A 161 4.88 10.42 -1.07
C LYS A 161 3.81 10.37 0.04
N LEU A 162 2.95 9.36 0.08
CA LEU A 162 1.87 9.23 1.06
C LEU A 162 2.35 9.30 2.53
N ARG A 163 3.44 8.61 2.86
CA ARG A 163 4.22 8.73 4.11
C ARG A 163 3.40 8.80 5.41
N LEU A 164 2.37 7.96 5.56
CA LEU A 164 1.54 7.91 6.77
C LEU A 164 2.20 7.22 7.99
N GLY A 165 3.41 6.67 7.83
CA GLY A 165 4.05 5.89 8.90
C GLY A 165 3.40 4.53 9.16
N ILE A 166 2.51 4.08 8.27
CA ILE A 166 1.81 2.80 8.39
C ILE A 166 2.65 1.70 7.73
N ALA A 167 3.16 0.78 8.55
CA ALA A 167 3.85 -0.43 8.09
C ALA A 167 2.94 -1.67 8.16
N ASP A 168 3.32 -2.75 7.47
CA ASP A 168 2.56 -4.02 7.43
C ASP A 168 2.11 -4.47 8.82
N MET A 169 3.03 -4.42 9.80
CA MET A 169 2.76 -4.88 11.17
C MET A 169 1.73 -4.00 11.89
N THR A 170 1.70 -2.70 11.60
CA THR A 170 0.66 -1.78 12.14
C THR A 170 -0.71 -2.13 11.57
N VAL A 171 -0.79 -2.54 10.31
CA VAL A 171 -2.05 -2.99 9.70
C VAL A 171 -2.50 -4.32 10.30
N LEU A 172 -1.58 -5.27 10.51
CA LEU A 172 -1.90 -6.53 11.18
C LEU A 172 -2.38 -6.31 12.63
N ASP A 173 -1.76 -5.38 13.36
CA ASP A 173 -2.21 -4.97 14.71
C ASP A 173 -3.64 -4.43 14.66
N ALA A 174 -3.94 -3.53 13.70
CA ALA A 174 -5.28 -2.97 13.54
C ALA A 174 -6.32 -4.02 13.11
N LEU A 175 -5.98 -4.94 12.21
CA LEU A 175 -6.84 -6.05 11.81
C LEU A 175 -7.16 -6.99 12.99
N ALA A 176 -6.17 -7.31 13.82
CA ALA A 176 -6.36 -8.14 15.01
C ALA A 176 -7.35 -7.49 15.99
N ILE A 177 -7.27 -6.18 16.19
CA ILE A 177 -8.18 -5.42 17.07
C ILE A 177 -9.56 -5.28 16.43
N ALA A 178 -9.62 -5.01 15.12
CA ALA A 178 -10.88 -4.74 14.43
C ALA A 178 -11.75 -5.99 14.24
N TYR A 179 -11.12 -7.12 13.90
CA TYR A 179 -11.81 -8.34 13.45
C TYR A 179 -11.31 -9.64 14.09
N GLY A 180 -10.16 -9.63 14.78
CA GLY A 180 -9.52 -10.82 15.34
C GLY A 180 -9.79 -11.07 16.83
N GLU A 181 -10.82 -10.44 17.42
CA GLU A 181 -11.13 -10.57 18.86
C GLU A 181 -9.97 -10.15 19.78
N GLY A 182 -9.09 -9.26 19.30
CA GLY A 182 -8.02 -8.63 20.07
C GLY A 182 -6.62 -9.17 19.77
N LYS A 183 -5.66 -8.87 20.66
CA LYS A 183 -4.22 -9.09 20.42
C LYS A 183 -3.82 -10.55 20.17
N LYS A 184 -4.63 -11.52 20.60
CA LYS A 184 -4.34 -12.95 20.41
C LYS A 184 -4.37 -13.38 18.94
N ALA A 185 -5.19 -12.74 18.10
CA ALA A 185 -5.20 -13.03 16.66
C ALA A 185 -3.94 -12.57 15.94
N ARG A 186 -3.13 -11.70 16.56
CA ARG A 186 -1.98 -11.08 15.92
C ARG A 186 -0.95 -12.10 15.42
N GLU A 187 -0.74 -13.19 16.17
CA GLU A 187 0.21 -14.25 15.81
C GLU A 187 -0.28 -15.05 14.60
N ALA A 188 -1.56 -15.43 14.57
CA ALA A 188 -2.15 -16.16 13.44
C ALA A 188 -2.14 -15.31 12.15
N LEU A 189 -2.44 -14.00 12.28
CA LEU A 189 -2.37 -13.06 11.17
C LEU A 189 -0.95 -12.87 10.66
N GLU A 190 0.05 -12.79 11.56
CA GLU A 190 1.45 -12.73 11.16
C GLU A 190 1.87 -13.99 10.42
N ARG A 191 1.50 -15.16 10.94
CA ARG A 191 1.80 -16.44 10.30
C ARG A 191 1.22 -16.46 8.89
N ALA A 192 -0.06 -16.12 8.73
CA ALA A 192 -0.73 -16.08 7.44
C ALA A 192 -0.04 -15.10 6.47
N TYR A 193 0.34 -13.91 6.95
CA TYR A 193 1.09 -12.94 6.15
C TYR A 193 2.50 -13.44 5.80
N ASN A 194 3.22 -14.08 6.73
CA ASN A 194 4.55 -14.62 6.50
C ASN A 194 4.56 -15.71 5.42
N ILE A 195 3.50 -16.51 5.27
CA ILE A 195 3.43 -17.59 4.27
C ILE A 195 2.76 -17.20 2.95
N SER A 196 2.13 -16.01 2.88
CA SER A 196 1.43 -15.53 1.67
C SER A 196 2.03 -14.24 1.10
N SER A 197 2.71 -13.45 1.92
CA SER A 197 3.16 -12.09 1.64
C SER A 197 2.08 -11.16 1.07
N ASP A 198 0.81 -11.47 1.37
CA ASP A 198 -0.37 -10.77 0.84
C ASP A 198 -1.27 -10.30 1.98
N LEU A 199 -1.10 -9.05 2.37
CA LEU A 199 -1.81 -8.40 3.45
C LEU A 199 -3.29 -8.21 3.10
N GLY A 200 -3.61 -7.91 1.84
CA GLY A 200 -4.98 -7.75 1.37
C GLY A 200 -5.75 -9.08 1.42
N LYS A 201 -5.10 -10.19 1.02
CA LYS A 201 -5.67 -11.53 1.14
C LYS A 201 -5.89 -11.91 2.61
N VAL A 202 -4.91 -11.67 3.49
CA VAL A 202 -5.07 -11.92 4.93
C VAL A 202 -6.24 -11.11 5.50
N ALA A 203 -6.35 -9.83 5.17
CA ALA A 203 -7.46 -8.98 5.61
C ALA A 203 -8.81 -9.49 5.11
N ARG A 204 -8.90 -9.87 3.82
CA ARG A 204 -10.14 -10.39 3.24
C ARG A 204 -10.60 -11.65 3.95
N VAL A 205 -9.71 -12.65 4.09
CA VAL A 205 -10.06 -13.91 4.77
C VAL A 205 -10.47 -13.65 6.22
N LEU A 206 -9.76 -12.79 6.95
CA LEU A 206 -10.14 -12.45 8.32
C LEU A 206 -11.56 -11.89 8.40
N VAL A 207 -11.93 -10.99 7.48
CA VAL A 207 -13.26 -10.35 7.51
C VAL A 207 -14.37 -11.31 7.04
N THR A 208 -14.10 -12.20 6.09
CA THR A 208 -15.11 -13.09 5.50
C THR A 208 -15.25 -14.44 6.20
N GLU A 209 -14.16 -14.98 6.74
CA GLU A 209 -14.07 -16.33 7.30
C GLU A 209 -13.62 -16.34 8.77
N GLY A 210 -13.30 -15.17 9.34
CA GLY A 210 -12.84 -15.05 10.72
C GLY A 210 -11.44 -15.61 10.94
N ILE A 211 -11.07 -15.74 12.21
CA ILE A 211 -9.73 -16.21 12.61
C ILE A 211 -9.46 -17.66 12.22
N GLU A 212 -10.51 -18.49 12.13
CA GLU A 212 -10.37 -19.90 11.71
C GLU A 212 -9.96 -19.99 10.23
N GLY A 213 -10.55 -19.19 9.35
CA GLY A 213 -10.10 -19.11 7.95
C GLY A 213 -8.63 -18.66 7.82
N VAL A 214 -8.19 -17.74 8.68
CA VAL A 214 -6.77 -17.29 8.72
C VAL A 214 -5.84 -18.44 9.11
N LYS A 215 -6.24 -19.31 10.05
CA LYS A 215 -5.42 -20.45 10.49
C LYS A 215 -5.21 -21.46 9.35
N GLU A 216 -6.18 -21.60 8.46
CA GLU A 216 -6.13 -22.49 7.29
C GLU A 216 -5.19 -22.02 6.16
N PHE A 217 -4.54 -20.86 6.28
CA PHE A 217 -3.54 -20.44 5.30
C PHE A 217 -2.43 -21.49 5.14
N LYS A 218 -2.11 -21.80 3.88
CA LYS A 218 -1.05 -22.69 3.45
C LYS A 218 -0.16 -21.98 2.44
N VAL A 219 1.09 -22.43 2.37
CA VAL A 219 2.02 -22.04 1.30
C VAL A 219 1.38 -22.37 -0.05
N SER A 220 1.40 -21.42 -0.96
CA SER A 220 0.81 -21.55 -2.30
C SER A 220 1.84 -21.16 -3.35
N VAL A 221 1.98 -21.96 -4.42
CA VAL A 221 2.88 -21.63 -5.53
C VAL A 221 2.45 -20.30 -6.16
N GLY A 222 3.41 -19.42 -6.48
CA GLY A 222 3.14 -18.05 -6.96
C GLY A 222 3.06 -16.98 -5.86
N ASN A 223 2.86 -17.35 -4.60
CA ASN A 223 2.87 -16.41 -3.47
C ASN A 223 4.15 -16.59 -2.67
N PRO A 224 5.08 -15.62 -2.66
CA PRO A 224 6.31 -15.78 -1.93
C PRO A 224 6.08 -15.85 -0.42
N ILE A 225 6.88 -16.68 0.23
CA ILE A 225 7.03 -16.77 1.67
C ILE A 225 8.04 -15.72 2.12
N ARG A 226 7.73 -14.99 3.19
CA ARG A 226 8.67 -14.06 3.81
C ARG A 226 9.92 -14.84 4.28
N PRO A 227 11.14 -14.48 3.85
CA PRO A 227 12.28 -15.34 4.07
C PRO A 227 12.68 -15.40 5.56
N MET A 228 12.86 -16.60 6.10
CA MET A 228 13.40 -16.80 7.46
C MET A 228 14.76 -16.09 7.61
N LEU A 229 14.93 -15.35 8.71
CA LEU A 229 16.13 -14.60 9.05
C LEU A 229 17.04 -15.42 9.96
N ALA A 230 18.33 -15.05 10.00
CA ALA A 230 19.30 -15.65 10.91
C ALA A 230 19.78 -14.61 11.92
N GLU A 231 19.91 -15.02 13.18
CA GLU A 231 20.61 -14.25 14.20
C GLU A 231 22.13 -14.42 14.05
N ARG A 232 22.88 -13.45 14.57
CA ARG A 232 24.34 -13.46 14.55
C ARG A 232 24.87 -13.61 15.97
N LEU A 233 25.80 -14.54 16.15
CA LEU A 233 26.58 -14.72 17.38
C LEU A 233 28.07 -14.64 17.06
N SER A 234 28.87 -14.40 18.10
CA SER A 234 30.30 -14.10 18.02
C SER A 234 31.19 -15.32 17.87
N SER A 235 30.78 -16.49 18.37
CA SER A 235 31.60 -17.70 18.38
C SER A 235 30.81 -18.94 17.97
N SER A 236 31.50 -19.90 17.35
CA SER A 236 30.94 -21.20 17.00
C SER A 236 30.47 -21.99 18.24
N LYS A 237 31.16 -21.82 19.36
CA LYS A 237 30.79 -22.42 20.65
C LYS A 237 29.44 -21.90 21.15
N GLU A 238 29.25 -20.58 21.21
CA GLU A 238 27.96 -19.98 21.60
C GLU A 238 26.82 -20.40 20.68
N ILE A 239 27.08 -20.47 19.36
CA ILE A 239 26.09 -20.93 18.37
C ILE A 239 25.67 -22.36 18.68
N LEU A 240 26.63 -23.26 18.88
CA LEU A 240 26.34 -24.67 19.12
C LEU A 240 25.63 -24.88 20.46
N GLU A 241 26.04 -24.17 21.51
CA GLU A 241 25.37 -24.20 22.82
C GLU A 241 23.92 -23.72 22.71
N LYS A 242 23.66 -22.61 22.01
CA LYS A 242 22.30 -22.08 21.79
C LYS A 242 21.42 -23.03 20.98
N LEU A 243 22.00 -23.82 20.08
CA LEU A 243 21.30 -24.82 19.27
C LEU A 243 21.15 -26.18 19.97
N GLY A 244 21.58 -26.31 21.24
CA GLY A 244 21.43 -27.55 22.00
C GLY A 244 22.49 -28.61 21.68
N GLY A 245 23.66 -28.21 21.19
CA GLY A 245 24.81 -29.09 20.95
C GLY A 245 24.82 -29.78 19.59
N ILE A 246 23.75 -29.70 18.81
CA ILE A 246 23.62 -30.35 17.50
C ILE A 246 23.04 -29.35 16.50
N CYS A 247 23.67 -29.21 15.33
CA CYS A 247 23.18 -28.36 14.25
C CYS A 247 23.51 -28.90 12.87
N ILE A 248 22.82 -28.38 11.86
CA ILE A 248 23.22 -28.49 10.46
C ILE A 248 24.00 -27.21 10.13
N ALA A 249 25.17 -27.37 9.54
CA ALA A 249 26.03 -26.26 9.11
C ALA A 249 26.13 -26.26 7.58
N GLU A 250 25.86 -25.10 6.98
CA GLU A 250 25.93 -24.87 5.53
C GLU A 250 26.87 -23.70 5.25
N TYR A 251 27.45 -23.66 4.05
CA TYR A 251 28.26 -22.54 3.63
C TYR A 251 27.38 -21.29 3.45
N LYS A 252 27.80 -20.14 4.00
CA LYS A 252 27.12 -18.88 3.74
C LYS A 252 27.64 -18.28 2.43
N TYR A 253 26.91 -18.52 1.35
CA TYR A 253 27.19 -17.92 0.05
C TYR A 253 27.05 -16.39 0.08
N ASP A 254 27.86 -15.73 -0.75
CA ASP A 254 27.78 -14.30 -1.04
C ASP A 254 27.14 -14.10 -2.41
N GLY A 255 25.85 -13.76 -2.42
CA GLY A 255 25.05 -13.70 -3.64
C GLY A 255 23.59 -13.33 -3.36
N GLU A 256 22.74 -13.50 -4.38
CA GLU A 256 21.30 -13.20 -4.27
C GLU A 256 20.55 -14.36 -3.59
N ARG A 257 19.66 -14.03 -2.65
CA ARG A 257 18.79 -15.02 -2.03
C ARG A 257 17.53 -15.15 -2.86
N ILE A 258 17.41 -16.26 -3.57
CA ILE A 258 16.27 -16.53 -4.45
C ILE A 258 15.28 -17.50 -3.78
N GLN A 259 14.00 -17.21 -3.92
CA GLN A 259 12.92 -18.16 -3.67
C GLN A 259 12.27 -18.56 -4.99
N ALA A 260 12.49 -19.81 -5.40
CA ALA A 260 11.99 -20.33 -6.66
C ALA A 260 10.63 -21.02 -6.47
N HIS A 261 9.62 -20.54 -7.19
CA HIS A 261 8.30 -21.17 -7.29
C HIS A 261 8.19 -21.85 -8.65
N LYS A 262 7.79 -23.12 -8.67
CA LYS A 262 7.62 -23.88 -9.91
C LYS A 262 6.25 -24.55 -9.95
N ASP A 263 5.47 -24.21 -10.96
CA ASP A 263 4.24 -24.92 -11.32
C ASP A 263 4.38 -25.49 -12.73
N ARG A 264 4.62 -26.81 -12.80
CA ARG A 264 4.92 -27.54 -14.05
C ARG A 264 6.10 -26.90 -14.82
N LYS A 265 5.80 -26.13 -15.87
CA LYS A 265 6.77 -25.43 -16.72
C LYS A 265 6.95 -23.95 -16.35
N ASN A 266 6.06 -23.39 -15.54
CA ASN A 266 6.13 -22.01 -15.10
C ASN A 266 7.08 -21.91 -13.91
N VAL A 267 8.08 -21.04 -14.00
CA VAL A 267 9.02 -20.74 -12.93
C VAL A 267 8.92 -19.25 -12.64
N ILE A 268 8.82 -18.91 -11.35
CA ILE A 268 8.84 -17.54 -10.85
C ILE A 268 9.94 -17.47 -9.79
N LEU A 269 10.81 -16.47 -9.89
CA LEU A 269 11.91 -16.28 -8.96
C LEU A 269 11.64 -15.00 -8.18
N PHE A 270 11.68 -15.09 -6.85
CA PHE A 270 11.54 -13.94 -5.98
C PHE A 270 12.89 -13.62 -5.33
N SER A 271 13.27 -12.35 -5.35
CA SER A 271 14.48 -11.83 -4.68
C SER A 271 14.34 -11.86 -3.16
N ARG A 272 15.39 -11.45 -2.45
CA ARG A 272 15.35 -11.21 -1.00
C ARG A 272 14.22 -10.27 -0.56
N ARG A 273 13.85 -9.30 -1.39
CA ARG A 273 12.79 -8.32 -1.11
C ARG A 273 11.42 -8.76 -1.65
N LEU A 274 11.34 -9.99 -2.14
CA LEU A 274 10.15 -10.59 -2.76
C LEU A 274 9.76 -9.95 -4.09
N GLU A 275 10.67 -9.22 -4.72
CA GLU A 275 10.48 -8.72 -6.09
C GLU A 275 10.60 -9.89 -7.07
N ASN A 276 9.74 -9.93 -8.08
CA ASN A 276 9.79 -10.93 -9.14
C ASN A 276 10.93 -10.59 -10.12
N ILE A 277 11.91 -11.49 -10.29
CA ILE A 277 13.16 -11.29 -11.04
C ILE A 277 13.38 -12.31 -12.14
#